data_AF-A0A956IX43-F1
#
_entry.id   AF-A0A956IX43-F1
#
_cell.length_a   1.000
_cell.length_b   1.000
_cell.length_c   1.000
_cell.angle_alpha   90.00
_cell.angle_beta   90.00
_cell.angle_gamma   90.00
#
_symmetry.space_group_name_H-M   'P 1'
#
loop_
_entity.id
_entity.type
_entity.pdbx_description
1 polymer ?
#
loop_
_entity_poly.entity_id
_entity_poly.type
_entity_poly.pdbx_seq_one_letter_code
_entity_poly.pdbx_strand_id
1 'polypeptide(L)'
;MGSARRGGGPPKPPPPSRAVEVAFDIEVDERPAPAPTPAPAPAPAPAATATAKARGGGRRFGHFVIGEPLGRGRMGVVFAAHDERLDRQVALKILAGDRSSPAERLRLLGAAQALARLSHPNIVAAHEAGEIDGQIYLSMELVHGVPLPTWLKKQPRRWKEIVRVFIAAGRGLAAAHAAGMVHGDFTPGEVLVGDDGRVRVTDFGLTIAVEASAGEQAELRRSAAHLSLAAVEPAGTPCYMPPERLRGGEADVRGDVFALSVALFEALFGARPFVGRTVSERLSELMSARPILIPPQPRIPTWLDR
;
A
#
# COMPACT_ATOMS: atom_id res chain seq x y z
N MET A 1 61.94 7.29 43.18
CA MET A 1 61.05 8.47 42.96
C MET A 1 60.22 8.18 41.72
N GLY A 2 59.00 7.63 41.84
CA GLY A 2 57.75 8.40 41.83
C GLY A 2 57.38 8.78 40.38
N SER A 3 56.37 8.22 39.73
CA SER A 3 54.99 8.66 39.92
C SER A 3 53.97 7.77 39.16
N ALA A 4 52.99 7.31 39.93
CA ALA A 4 51.59 6.97 39.64
C ALA A 4 51.12 6.71 38.20
N ARG A 5 50.68 5.45 38.00
CA ARG A 5 49.63 5.04 37.06
C ARG A 5 48.31 5.72 37.44
N ARG A 6 47.64 6.39 36.51
CA ARG A 6 46.21 6.77 36.65
C ARG A 6 45.38 5.80 35.80
N GLY A 7 44.54 5.01 36.47
CA GLY A 7 43.53 4.17 35.84
C GLY A 7 42.38 5.02 35.31
N GLY A 8 42.12 4.93 34.01
CA GLY A 8 40.87 5.39 33.41
C GLY A 8 39.82 4.29 33.57
N GLY A 9 38.88 4.48 34.48
CA GLY A 9 37.68 3.63 34.58
C GLY A 9 36.79 3.78 33.33
N PRO A 10 35.95 2.78 33.03
CA PRO A 10 35.10 2.79 31.84
C PRO A 10 34.09 3.96 31.88
N PRO A 11 33.73 4.53 30.72
CA PRO A 11 32.81 5.66 30.64
C PRO A 11 31.43 5.29 31.20
N LYS A 12 30.87 6.20 32.01
CA LYS A 12 29.54 6.10 32.61
C LYS A 12 28.48 6.07 31.50
N PRO A 13 27.47 5.17 31.55
CA PRO A 13 26.41 5.13 30.55
C PRO A 13 25.59 6.43 30.57
N PRO A 14 25.11 6.90 29.40
CA PRO A 14 24.27 8.09 29.32
C PRO A 14 22.96 7.88 30.08
N PRO A 15 22.39 8.96 30.67
CA PRO A 15 21.12 8.87 31.37
C PRO A 15 20.00 8.44 30.40
N PRO A 16 18.96 7.72 30.87
CA PRO A 16 17.84 7.33 30.02
C PRO A 16 17.17 8.58 29.45
N SER A 17 17.11 8.65 28.12
CA SER A 17 16.37 9.67 27.40
C SER A 17 14.89 9.58 27.76
N ARG A 18 14.42 10.66 28.39
CA ARG A 18 13.05 10.91 28.83
C ARG A 18 12.07 10.65 27.67
N ALA A 19 11.11 9.76 27.88
CA ALA A 19 9.99 9.58 26.98
C ALA A 19 9.27 10.94 26.81
N VAL A 20 9.18 11.40 25.58
CA VAL A 20 8.30 12.52 25.21
C VAL A 20 6.94 11.90 24.93
N GLU A 21 6.04 11.98 25.90
CA GLU A 21 4.61 11.83 25.68
C GLU A 21 4.15 12.99 24.80
N VAL A 22 3.75 12.68 23.56
CA VAL A 22 2.95 13.62 22.77
C VAL A 22 1.50 13.30 23.10
N ALA A 23 0.97 14.05 24.05
CA ALA A 23 -0.46 14.14 24.32
C ALA A 23 -1.15 14.76 23.10
N PHE A 24 -2.17 14.09 22.58
CA PHE A 24 -3.24 14.76 21.84
C PHE A 24 -4.40 14.93 22.81
N ASP A 25 -4.68 16.18 23.15
CA ASP A 25 -5.87 16.58 23.87
C ASP A 25 -7.09 16.27 23.00
N ILE A 26 -7.85 15.26 23.40
CA ILE A 26 -9.28 15.18 23.08
C ILE A 26 -9.99 15.35 24.41
N GLU A 27 -10.61 16.52 24.61
CA GLU A 27 -11.64 16.70 25.62
C GLU A 27 -12.77 15.71 25.36
N VAL A 28 -12.87 14.68 26.19
CA VAL A 28 -14.11 13.96 26.43
C VAL A 28 -14.51 14.28 27.86
N ASP A 29 -15.52 15.12 28.01
CA ASP A 29 -16.17 15.42 29.27
C ASP A 29 -16.98 14.20 29.73
N GLU A 30 -16.39 13.35 30.57
CA GLU A 30 -17.13 12.38 31.38
C GLU A 30 -16.42 12.12 32.71
N ARG A 31 -17.06 12.51 33.84
CA ARG A 31 -17.14 11.79 35.15
C ARG A 31 -17.80 12.63 36.26
N PRO A 32 -18.29 12.08 37.43
CA PRO A 32 -17.88 10.81 38.11
C PRO A 32 -19.03 9.89 38.67
N ALA A 33 -18.93 8.54 38.66
CA ALA A 33 -18.39 7.55 39.66
C ALA A 33 -19.29 7.26 40.91
N PRO A 34 -19.20 6.14 41.69
CA PRO A 34 -18.23 5.02 41.69
C PRO A 34 -18.79 3.57 41.94
N ALA A 35 -17.88 2.59 42.04
CA ALA A 35 -18.05 1.12 42.19
C ALA A 35 -18.35 0.63 43.64
N PRO A 36 -18.53 -0.70 43.86
CA PRO A 36 -17.36 -1.47 44.33
C PRO A 36 -17.26 -2.94 43.85
N THR A 37 -16.01 -3.44 43.84
CA THR A 37 -15.57 -4.85 43.68
C THR A 37 -15.51 -5.55 45.05
N PRO A 38 -15.45 -6.90 45.15
CA PRO A 38 -14.13 -7.58 45.11
C PRO A 38 -14.12 -9.01 44.47
N ALA A 39 -12.93 -9.46 44.05
CA ALA A 39 -12.61 -10.82 43.59
C ALA A 39 -12.20 -11.74 44.77
N PRO A 40 -12.09 -13.09 44.61
CA PRO A 40 -10.85 -13.71 44.09
C PRO A 40 -10.98 -15.02 43.25
N ALA A 41 -9.83 -15.48 42.72
CA ALA A 41 -9.49 -16.54 41.72
C ALA A 41 -9.60 -18.02 42.21
N PRO A 42 -9.18 -19.13 41.50
CA PRO A 42 -8.39 -19.30 40.25
C PRO A 42 -8.85 -20.40 39.22
N ALA A 43 -8.04 -20.61 38.17
CA ALA A 43 -8.25 -21.38 36.91
C ALA A 43 -8.46 -22.91 37.00
N PRO A 44 -8.89 -23.57 35.90
CA PRO A 44 -7.91 -24.24 35.00
C PRO A 44 -8.24 -24.15 33.47
N ALA A 45 -7.23 -24.38 32.62
CA ALA A 45 -7.35 -24.67 31.17
C ALA A 45 -7.87 -26.13 30.93
N PRO A 46 -8.18 -26.66 29.71
CA PRO A 46 -7.88 -26.18 28.35
C PRO A 46 -8.99 -26.36 27.26
N ALA A 47 -8.69 -25.88 26.04
CA ALA A 47 -9.19 -26.31 24.72
C ALA A 47 -10.68 -26.12 24.30
N ALA A 48 -10.83 -25.87 23.00
CA ALA A 48 -12.01 -26.00 22.14
C ALA A 48 -12.91 -24.77 21.88
N THR A 49 -12.96 -24.40 20.59
CA THR A 49 -14.11 -23.92 19.82
C THR A 49 -14.74 -22.58 20.21
N ALA A 50 -14.34 -21.50 19.52
CA ALA A 50 -15.13 -20.27 19.44
C ALA A 50 -15.82 -20.16 18.07
N THR A 51 -16.89 -20.94 17.89
CA THR A 51 -18.02 -20.54 17.05
C THR A 51 -18.96 -19.69 17.90
N ALA A 52 -19.11 -18.42 17.55
CA ALA A 52 -20.25 -17.50 17.75
C ALA A 52 -19.69 -16.07 17.78
N LYS A 53 -20.17 -15.12 16.98
CA LYS A 53 -21.57 -14.69 16.97
C LYS A 53 -21.87 -13.86 15.71
N ALA A 54 -22.47 -14.49 14.71
CA ALA A 54 -23.24 -13.77 13.71
C ALA A 54 -24.56 -13.32 14.35
N ARG A 55 -24.63 -12.07 14.81
CA ARG A 55 -25.88 -11.36 15.07
C ARG A 55 -25.73 -9.87 14.79
N GLY A 56 -26.33 -9.42 13.68
CA GLY A 56 -26.86 -8.07 13.51
C GLY A 56 -26.12 -7.16 12.53
N GLY A 57 -26.68 -7.00 11.33
CA GLY A 57 -26.61 -5.72 10.60
C GLY A 57 -25.39 -5.43 9.72
N GLY A 58 -24.65 -6.44 9.24
CA GLY A 58 -23.65 -6.21 8.19
C GLY A 58 -24.31 -5.68 6.92
N ARG A 59 -23.78 -4.59 6.34
CA ARG A 59 -24.24 -4.06 5.05
C ARG A 59 -24.03 -5.14 3.98
N ARG A 60 -25.05 -5.46 3.18
CA ARG A 60 -24.93 -6.46 2.11
C ARG A 60 -24.62 -5.81 0.77
N PHE A 61 -23.88 -6.54 -0.07
CA PHE A 61 -23.66 -6.21 -1.48
C PHE A 61 -23.75 -7.52 -2.28
N GLY A 62 -24.91 -7.75 -2.90
CA GLY A 62 -25.29 -9.05 -3.43
C GLY A 62 -25.16 -10.16 -2.37
N HIS A 63 -24.28 -11.13 -2.62
CA HIS A 63 -24.03 -12.28 -1.73
C HIS A 63 -22.86 -12.06 -0.75
N PHE A 64 -22.31 -10.84 -0.73
CA PHE A 64 -21.25 -10.48 0.22
C PHE A 64 -21.85 -9.77 1.43
N VAL A 65 -21.48 -10.22 2.62
CA VAL A 65 -21.69 -9.47 3.87
C VAL A 65 -20.47 -8.60 4.10
N ILE A 66 -20.64 -7.29 3.95
CA ILE A 66 -19.57 -6.30 4.08
C ILE A 66 -19.28 -6.04 5.56
N GLY A 67 -18.01 -6.15 5.93
CA GLY A 67 -17.45 -5.75 7.20
C GLY A 67 -16.71 -4.41 7.11
N GLU A 68 -15.63 -4.29 7.87
CA GLU A 68 -14.86 -3.04 7.96
C GLU A 68 -14.13 -2.70 6.64
N PRO A 69 -13.98 -1.41 6.30
CA PRO A 69 -13.13 -0.98 5.20
C PRO A 69 -11.66 -1.28 5.51
N LEU A 70 -10.99 -1.94 4.56
CA LEU A 70 -9.56 -2.24 4.63
C LEU A 70 -8.72 -1.10 4.05
N GLY A 71 -9.29 -0.35 3.11
CA GLY A 71 -8.60 0.76 2.46
C GLY A 71 -9.49 1.48 1.46
N ARG A 72 -9.09 2.70 1.12
CA ARG A 72 -9.75 3.52 0.09
C ARG A 72 -8.69 4.04 -0.86
N GLY A 73 -8.81 3.66 -2.12
CA GLY A 73 -7.90 4.10 -3.18
C GLY A 73 -8.61 5.00 -4.19
N ARG A 74 -7.86 5.48 -5.18
CA ARG A 74 -8.38 6.27 -6.31
C ARG A 74 -9.52 5.55 -7.04
N MET A 75 -9.43 4.23 -7.10
CA MET A 75 -10.33 3.38 -7.88
C MET A 75 -11.58 2.90 -7.15
N GLY A 76 -11.68 3.11 -5.83
CA GLY A 76 -12.78 2.58 -5.05
C GLY A 76 -12.43 2.30 -3.59
N VAL A 77 -13.28 1.51 -2.94
CA VAL A 77 -13.11 1.12 -1.53
C VAL A 77 -12.94 -0.39 -1.46
N VAL A 78 -12.00 -0.85 -0.64
CA VAL A 78 -11.78 -2.26 -0.36
C VAL A 78 -12.33 -2.57 1.03
N PHE A 79 -13.14 -3.60 1.14
CA PHE A 79 -13.73 -4.06 2.39
C PHE A 79 -13.28 -5.48 2.72
N ALA A 80 -13.19 -5.80 4.01
CA ALA A 80 -13.28 -7.19 4.43
C ALA A 80 -14.73 -7.62 4.23
N ALA A 81 -14.96 -8.77 3.62
CA ALA A 81 -16.30 -9.27 3.40
C ALA A 81 -16.35 -10.79 3.56
N HIS A 82 -17.54 -11.29 3.89
CA HIS A 82 -17.83 -12.71 3.86
C HIS A 82 -18.62 -13.05 2.60
N ASP A 83 -18.08 -13.94 1.79
CA ASP A 83 -18.75 -14.53 0.64
C ASP A 83 -19.68 -15.65 1.13
N GLU A 84 -20.99 -15.39 1.16
CA GLU A 84 -21.99 -16.35 1.66
C GLU A 84 -22.19 -17.55 0.72
N ARG A 85 -21.73 -17.47 -0.55
CA ARG A 85 -21.86 -18.58 -1.52
C ARG A 85 -20.76 -19.61 -1.34
N LEU A 86 -19.54 -19.15 -1.10
CA LEU A 86 -18.36 -20.00 -0.95
C LEU A 86 -17.93 -20.17 0.52
N ASP A 87 -18.68 -19.59 1.46
CA ASP A 87 -18.47 -19.64 2.91
C ASP A 87 -17.02 -19.29 3.30
N ARG A 88 -16.55 -18.11 2.88
CA ARG A 88 -15.16 -17.67 3.12
C ARG A 88 -15.01 -16.17 3.32
N GLN A 89 -13.90 -15.77 3.91
CA GLN A 89 -13.50 -14.37 4.00
C GLN A 89 -12.78 -13.93 2.73
N VAL A 90 -13.10 -12.73 2.24
CA VAL A 90 -12.53 -12.13 1.03
C VAL A 90 -12.24 -10.65 1.26
N ALA A 91 -11.29 -10.11 0.49
CA ALA A 91 -11.25 -8.68 0.27
C ALA A 91 -12.14 -8.36 -0.93
N LEU A 92 -13.07 -7.41 -0.75
CA LEU A 92 -14.02 -6.99 -1.77
C LEU A 92 -13.73 -5.55 -2.16
N LYS A 93 -13.22 -5.36 -3.37
CA LYS A 93 -13.01 -4.03 -3.94
C LYS A 93 -14.24 -3.63 -4.75
N ILE A 94 -14.93 -2.59 -4.30
CA ILE A 94 -16.05 -1.98 -5.02
C ILE A 94 -15.50 -0.75 -5.73
N LEU A 95 -15.58 -0.75 -7.07
CA LEU A 95 -15.06 0.34 -7.88
C LEU A 95 -16.00 1.54 -7.82
N ALA A 96 -15.42 2.74 -7.76
CA ALA A 96 -16.20 3.96 -7.76
C ALA A 96 -16.78 4.20 -9.16
N GLY A 97 -18.10 4.03 -9.33
CA GLY A 97 -18.71 4.29 -10.64
C GLY A 97 -20.21 4.03 -10.72
N ASP A 98 -21.02 5.01 -10.33
CA ASP A 98 -22.41 5.17 -10.79
C ASP A 98 -22.48 6.06 -12.06
N ARG A 99 -21.31 6.49 -12.58
CA ARG A 99 -21.16 7.47 -13.68
C ARG A 99 -20.32 6.97 -14.85
N SER A 100 -19.97 5.69 -14.85
CA SER A 100 -19.15 5.11 -15.90
C SER A 100 -19.98 4.84 -17.15
N SER A 101 -19.50 5.27 -18.33
CA SER A 101 -20.18 4.94 -19.59
C SER A 101 -20.17 3.41 -19.81
N PRO A 102 -21.13 2.84 -20.57
CA PRO A 102 -21.18 1.41 -20.84
C PRO A 102 -19.86 0.83 -21.38
N ALA A 103 -19.14 1.61 -22.19
CA ALA A 103 -17.83 1.21 -22.72
C ALA A 103 -16.75 1.12 -21.62
N GLU A 104 -16.77 2.01 -20.63
CA GLU A 104 -15.82 1.98 -19.51
C GLU A 104 -16.11 0.81 -18.58
N ARG A 105 -17.39 0.55 -18.33
CA ARG A 105 -17.82 -0.60 -17.54
C ARG A 105 -17.33 -1.91 -18.15
N LEU A 106 -17.53 -2.08 -19.46
CA LEU A 106 -17.10 -3.28 -20.18
C LEU A 106 -15.58 -3.48 -20.12
N ARG A 107 -14.79 -2.41 -20.24
CA ARG A 107 -13.33 -2.47 -20.15
C ARG A 107 -12.86 -2.80 -18.73
N LEU A 108 -13.45 -2.18 -17.71
CA LEU A 108 -13.13 -2.44 -16.31
C LEU A 108 -13.46 -3.88 -15.92
N LEU A 109 -14.64 -4.36 -16.33
CA LEU A 109 -15.02 -5.75 -16.13
C LEU A 109 -14.06 -6.71 -16.86
N GLY A 110 -13.69 -6.40 -18.10
CA GLY A 110 -12.70 -7.17 -18.86
C GLY A 110 -11.33 -7.24 -18.18
N ALA A 111 -10.84 -6.12 -17.64
CA ALA A 111 -9.58 -6.05 -16.90
C ALA A 111 -9.66 -6.86 -15.58
N ALA A 112 -10.74 -6.71 -14.83
CA ALA A 112 -10.97 -7.47 -13.59
C ALA A 112 -11.07 -8.99 -13.85
N GLN A 113 -11.72 -9.40 -14.94
CA GLN A 113 -11.77 -10.80 -15.38
C GLN A 113 -10.42 -11.33 -15.88
N ALA A 114 -9.62 -10.50 -16.54
CA ALA A 114 -8.25 -10.86 -16.91
C ALA A 114 -7.39 -11.11 -15.66
N LEU A 115 -7.56 -10.27 -14.63
CA LEU A 115 -6.84 -10.41 -13.36
C LEU A 115 -7.26 -11.69 -12.62
N ALA A 116 -8.55 -12.06 -12.64
CA ALA A 116 -9.05 -13.31 -12.06
C ALA A 116 -8.48 -14.58 -12.71
N ARG A 117 -7.94 -14.50 -13.93
CA ARG A 117 -7.26 -15.62 -14.60
C ARG A 117 -5.78 -15.74 -14.26
N LEU A 118 -5.21 -14.71 -13.64
CA LEU A 118 -3.79 -14.66 -13.31
C LEU A 118 -3.53 -15.29 -11.94
N SER A 119 -2.76 -16.36 -11.90
CA SER A 119 -2.34 -17.03 -10.67
C SER A 119 -0.84 -16.99 -10.52
N HIS A 120 -0.35 -16.32 -9.48
CA HIS A 120 1.07 -16.23 -9.17
C HIS A 120 1.28 -15.96 -7.67
N PRO A 121 2.27 -16.57 -6.99
CA PRO A 121 2.48 -16.40 -5.55
C PRO A 121 2.78 -14.96 -5.10
N ASN A 122 3.14 -14.07 -6.04
CA ASN A 122 3.40 -12.66 -5.78
C ASN A 122 2.33 -11.69 -6.31
N ILE A 123 1.14 -12.20 -6.63
CA ILE A 123 -0.02 -11.41 -7.06
C ILE A 123 -1.18 -11.80 -6.15
N VAL A 124 -1.95 -10.83 -5.69
CA VAL A 124 -3.18 -11.11 -4.93
C VAL A 124 -4.15 -11.86 -5.85
N ALA A 125 -4.56 -13.05 -5.45
CA ALA A 125 -5.45 -13.87 -6.27
C ALA A 125 -6.84 -13.24 -6.33
N ALA A 126 -7.30 -12.92 -7.53
CA ALA A 126 -8.69 -12.54 -7.76
C ALA A 126 -9.55 -13.80 -7.89
N HIS A 127 -10.70 -13.78 -7.23
CA HIS A 127 -11.64 -14.89 -7.20
C HIS A 127 -12.77 -14.72 -8.21
N GLU A 128 -13.35 -13.53 -8.23
CA GLU A 128 -14.50 -13.20 -9.06
C GLU A 128 -14.50 -11.71 -9.36
N ALA A 129 -14.93 -11.35 -10.57
CA ALA A 129 -15.23 -9.99 -10.96
C ALA A 129 -16.61 -9.94 -11.60
N GLY A 130 -17.39 -8.92 -11.28
CA GLY A 130 -18.75 -8.79 -11.78
C GLY A 130 -19.35 -7.42 -11.56
N GLU A 131 -20.66 -7.34 -11.74
CA GLU A 131 -21.46 -6.15 -11.51
C GLU A 131 -22.65 -6.50 -10.63
N ILE A 132 -22.89 -5.71 -9.59
CA ILE A 132 -24.06 -5.80 -8.70
C ILE A 132 -24.62 -4.40 -8.54
N ASP A 133 -25.91 -4.23 -8.76
CA ASP A 133 -26.62 -2.95 -8.61
C ASP A 133 -25.95 -1.78 -9.34
N GLY A 134 -25.43 -2.04 -10.55
CA GLY A 134 -24.74 -1.01 -11.32
C GLY A 134 -23.33 -0.69 -10.81
N GLN A 135 -22.74 -1.48 -9.90
CA GLN A 135 -21.39 -1.27 -9.39
C GLN A 135 -20.48 -2.45 -9.73
N ILE A 136 -19.34 -2.16 -10.35
CA ILE A 136 -18.33 -3.17 -10.65
C ILE A 136 -17.59 -3.51 -9.37
N TYR A 137 -17.38 -4.81 -9.16
CA TYR A 137 -16.63 -5.31 -8.02
C TYR A 137 -15.59 -6.34 -8.43
N LEU A 138 -14.61 -6.51 -7.54
CA LEU A 138 -13.57 -7.53 -7.61
C LEU A 138 -13.44 -8.17 -6.22
N SER A 139 -13.77 -9.46 -6.13
CA SER A 139 -13.52 -10.30 -4.95
C SER A 139 -12.14 -10.93 -5.08
N MET A 140 -11.34 -10.88 -4.02
CA MET A 140 -9.94 -11.31 -4.00
C MET A 140 -9.54 -11.98 -2.68
N GLU A 141 -8.38 -12.63 -2.67
CA GLU A 141 -7.74 -13.18 -1.48
C GLU A 141 -7.68 -12.11 -0.38
N LEU A 142 -8.25 -12.41 0.79
CA LEU A 142 -8.03 -11.58 1.97
C LEU A 142 -6.64 -11.88 2.54
N VAL A 143 -5.68 -11.02 2.25
CA VAL A 143 -4.31 -11.18 2.74
C VAL A 143 -4.22 -10.69 4.18
N HIS A 144 -3.95 -11.60 5.11
CA HIS A 144 -3.56 -11.24 6.47
C HIS A 144 -2.11 -10.75 6.47
N GLY A 145 -1.93 -9.46 6.78
CA GLY A 145 -0.63 -8.80 6.74
C GLY A 145 -0.79 -7.29 6.72
N VAL A 146 0.24 -6.60 6.24
CA VAL A 146 0.24 -5.13 6.17
C VAL A 146 0.80 -4.62 4.83
N PRO A 147 0.37 -3.44 4.36
CA PRO A 147 1.02 -2.77 3.23
C PRO A 147 2.50 -2.48 3.50
N LEU A 148 3.31 -2.43 2.43
CA LEU A 148 4.75 -2.23 2.51
C LEU A 148 5.15 -0.95 3.28
N PRO A 149 4.47 0.22 3.13
CA PRO A 149 4.78 1.39 3.95
C PRO A 149 4.65 1.12 5.45
N THR A 150 3.61 0.41 5.86
CA THR A 150 3.39 0.02 7.26
C THR A 150 4.44 -0.99 7.71
N TRP A 151 4.78 -1.96 6.86
CA TRP A 151 5.83 -2.95 7.13
C TRP A 151 7.22 -2.32 7.35
N LEU A 152 7.55 -1.29 6.56
CA LEU A 152 8.79 -0.50 6.68
C LEU A 152 8.81 0.36 7.96
N LYS A 153 7.67 0.96 8.33
CA LYS A 153 7.54 1.80 9.53
C LYS A 153 7.54 0.99 10.84
N LYS A 154 7.08 -0.27 10.82
CA LYS A 154 6.93 -1.11 12.02
C LYS A 154 8.26 -1.32 12.77
N GLN A 155 9.38 -1.44 12.04
CA GLN A 155 10.72 -1.58 12.63
C GLN A 155 11.79 -1.31 11.57
N PRO A 156 13.03 -0.93 11.98
CA PRO A 156 14.16 -0.86 11.07
C PRO A 156 14.41 -2.21 10.37
N ARG A 157 14.63 -2.15 9.05
CA ARG A 157 14.90 -3.33 8.20
C ARG A 157 16.33 -3.30 7.70
N ARG A 158 16.93 -4.48 7.52
CA ARG A 158 18.19 -4.61 6.78
C ARG A 158 17.89 -4.45 5.30
N TRP A 159 18.81 -3.83 4.55
CA TRP A 159 18.66 -3.65 3.10
C TRP A 159 18.34 -4.96 2.36
N LYS A 160 18.90 -6.10 2.79
CA LYS A 160 18.64 -7.42 2.21
C LYS A 160 17.17 -7.84 2.35
N GLU A 161 16.51 -7.47 3.45
CA GLU A 161 15.09 -7.76 3.66
C GLU A 161 14.23 -6.93 2.71
N ILE A 162 14.56 -5.65 2.55
CA ILE A 162 13.90 -4.73 1.62
C ILE A 162 14.04 -5.25 0.19
N VAL A 163 15.27 -5.53 -0.25
CA VAL A 163 15.55 -6.04 -1.59
C VAL A 163 14.80 -7.35 -1.87
N ARG A 164 14.70 -8.28 -0.90
CA ARG A 164 13.91 -9.52 -1.05
C ARG A 164 12.44 -9.23 -1.32
N VAL A 165 11.86 -8.26 -0.62
CA VAL A 165 10.46 -7.85 -0.84
C VAL A 165 10.27 -7.30 -2.25
N PHE A 166 11.19 -6.44 -2.71
CA PHE A 166 11.13 -5.86 -4.05
C PHE A 166 11.39 -6.87 -5.17
N ILE A 167 12.26 -7.87 -4.96
CA ILE A 167 12.42 -9.00 -5.89
C ILE A 167 11.10 -9.76 -6.02
N ALA A 168 10.43 -10.03 -4.90
CA ALA A 168 9.14 -10.72 -4.91
C ALA A 168 8.05 -9.88 -5.62
N ALA A 169 7.96 -8.58 -5.34
CA ALA A 169 7.06 -7.68 -6.06
C ALA A 169 7.36 -7.63 -7.56
N GLY A 170 8.66 -7.54 -7.93
CA GLY A 170 9.11 -7.57 -9.33
C GLY A 170 8.78 -8.88 -10.05
N ARG A 171 8.81 -10.02 -9.35
CA ARG A 171 8.31 -11.30 -9.91
C ARG A 171 6.81 -11.26 -10.19
N GLY A 172 6.03 -10.61 -9.31
CA GLY A 172 4.61 -10.35 -9.55
C GLY A 172 4.38 -9.50 -10.80
N LEU A 173 5.10 -8.37 -10.92
CA LEU A 173 5.04 -7.52 -12.12
C LEU A 173 5.41 -8.30 -13.39
N ALA A 174 6.51 -9.05 -13.37
CA ALA A 174 6.95 -9.85 -14.51
C ALA A 174 5.92 -10.91 -14.93
N ALA A 175 5.25 -11.56 -13.97
CA ALA A 175 4.20 -12.53 -14.26
C ALA A 175 2.97 -11.87 -14.90
N ALA A 176 2.56 -10.70 -14.43
CA ALA A 176 1.50 -9.92 -15.08
C ALA A 176 1.89 -9.47 -16.49
N HIS A 177 3.12 -8.97 -16.68
CA HIS A 177 3.62 -8.57 -17.99
C HIS A 177 3.64 -9.73 -18.98
N ALA A 178 4.04 -10.93 -18.55
CA ALA A 178 4.01 -12.14 -19.37
C ALA A 178 2.58 -12.54 -19.78
N ALA A 179 1.57 -12.16 -18.97
CA ALA A 179 0.16 -12.33 -19.29
C ALA A 179 -0.45 -11.16 -20.08
N GLY A 180 0.37 -10.20 -20.54
CA GLY A 180 -0.07 -9.04 -21.31
C GLY A 180 -0.73 -7.94 -20.46
N MET A 181 -0.53 -7.97 -19.14
CA MET A 181 -1.13 -7.02 -18.21
C MET A 181 -0.07 -6.09 -17.63
N VAL A 182 -0.27 -4.79 -17.81
CA VAL A 182 0.54 -3.72 -17.20
C VAL A 182 -0.14 -3.26 -15.91
N HIS A 183 0.61 -3.01 -14.84
CA HIS A 183 0.04 -2.47 -13.60
C HIS A 183 -0.35 -1.00 -13.80
N GLY A 184 0.55 -0.19 -14.36
CA GLY A 184 0.30 1.18 -14.84
C GLY A 184 0.17 2.25 -13.76
N ASP A 185 0.24 1.86 -12.49
CA ASP A 185 0.16 2.76 -11.33
C ASP A 185 0.77 2.12 -10.07
N PHE A 186 1.90 1.43 -10.24
CA PHE A 186 2.55 0.72 -9.12
C PHE A 186 2.99 1.70 -8.03
N THR A 187 2.65 1.40 -6.78
CA THR A 187 3.13 2.12 -5.60
C THR A 187 3.49 1.15 -4.47
N PRO A 188 4.28 1.57 -3.46
CA PRO A 188 4.48 0.76 -2.26
C PRO A 188 3.17 0.37 -1.56
N GLY A 189 2.13 1.21 -1.61
CA GLY A 189 0.83 0.93 -1.01
C GLY A 189 0.14 -0.32 -1.58
N GLU A 190 0.43 -0.64 -2.84
CA GLU A 190 -0.11 -1.79 -3.57
C GLU A 190 0.69 -3.10 -3.35
N VAL A 191 1.70 -3.06 -2.46
CA VAL A 191 2.49 -4.24 -2.08
C VAL A 191 2.11 -4.66 -0.67
N LEU A 192 1.54 -5.85 -0.53
CA LEU A 192 1.19 -6.44 0.75
C LEU A 192 2.27 -7.41 1.21
N VAL A 193 2.68 -7.30 2.47
CA VAL A 193 3.54 -8.28 3.14
C VAL A 193 2.68 -9.08 4.11
N GLY A 194 2.42 -10.34 3.74
CA GLY A 194 1.62 -11.25 4.54
C GLY A 194 2.31 -11.67 5.83
N ASP A 195 1.51 -12.04 6.83
CA ASP A 195 2.00 -12.65 8.08
C ASP A 195 2.66 -14.02 7.81
N ASP A 196 2.31 -14.65 6.69
CA ASP A 196 2.96 -15.83 6.12
C ASP A 196 4.33 -15.54 5.47
N GLY A 197 4.78 -14.29 5.47
CA GLY A 197 6.03 -13.83 4.87
C GLY A 197 5.99 -13.70 3.35
N ARG A 198 4.85 -13.98 2.69
CA ARG A 198 4.71 -13.84 1.24
C ARG A 198 4.38 -12.39 0.88
N VAL A 199 5.00 -11.92 -0.18
CA VAL A 199 4.77 -10.59 -0.76
C VAL A 199 3.84 -10.71 -1.94
N ARG A 200 2.79 -9.90 -1.99
CA ARG A 200 1.80 -9.89 -3.09
C ARG A 200 1.56 -8.48 -3.58
N VAL A 201 1.44 -8.32 -4.90
CA VAL A 201 1.06 -7.07 -5.55
C VAL A 201 -0.43 -7.12 -5.90
N THR A 202 -1.15 -6.02 -5.69
CA THR A 202 -2.58 -5.88 -5.99
C THR A 202 -2.83 -4.89 -7.15
N ASP A 203 -4.08 -4.73 -7.57
CA ASP A 203 -4.57 -3.63 -8.42
C ASP A 203 -4.01 -3.54 -9.86
N PHE A 204 -3.52 -4.65 -10.41
CA PHE A 204 -3.06 -4.71 -11.80
C PHE A 204 -4.13 -4.34 -12.83
N GLY A 205 -3.75 -3.53 -13.83
CA GLY A 205 -4.54 -3.26 -15.04
C GLY A 205 -5.83 -2.46 -14.85
N LEU A 206 -6.31 -2.32 -13.62
CA LEU A 206 -7.55 -1.63 -13.31
C LEU A 206 -7.43 -0.13 -13.65
N THR A 207 -6.31 0.50 -13.31
CA THR A 207 -6.07 1.92 -13.58
C THR A 207 -6.13 2.24 -15.08
N ILE A 208 -5.50 1.41 -15.91
CA ILE A 208 -5.43 1.59 -17.36
C ILE A 208 -6.84 1.52 -17.97
N ALA A 209 -7.68 0.61 -17.47
CA ALA A 209 -9.07 0.47 -17.91
C ALA A 209 -9.92 1.72 -17.60
N VAL A 210 -9.69 2.40 -16.47
CA VAL A 210 -10.34 3.68 -16.15
C VAL A 210 -9.84 4.79 -17.08
N GLU A 211 -8.55 4.83 -17.37
CA GLU A 211 -7.94 5.95 -18.10
C GLU A 211 -8.15 5.92 -19.61
N ALA A 212 -8.18 4.73 -20.22
CA ALA A 212 -8.49 4.57 -21.65
C ALA A 212 -9.90 5.05 -22.01
N SER A 213 -10.74 5.18 -20.99
CA SER A 213 -12.15 5.50 -21.04
C SER A 213 -12.43 7.00 -20.88
N ALA A 214 -11.53 7.72 -20.22
CA ALA A 214 -11.54 9.17 -20.14
C ALA A 214 -11.02 9.81 -21.45
N GLY A 215 -11.76 9.62 -22.54
CA GLY A 215 -11.55 10.26 -23.85
C GLY A 215 -11.69 11.80 -23.83
N GLU A 216 -12.05 12.41 -22.70
CA GLU A 216 -12.18 13.86 -22.50
C GLU A 216 -11.19 14.43 -21.46
N GLN A 217 -10.03 13.81 -21.26
CA GLN A 217 -8.99 14.37 -20.36
C GLN A 217 -7.90 15.19 -21.07
N ALA A 218 -8.10 15.60 -22.33
CA ALA A 218 -7.20 16.58 -22.95
C ALA A 218 -7.22 17.95 -22.25
N GLU A 219 -8.28 18.29 -21.49
CA GLU A 219 -8.37 19.53 -20.70
C GLU A 219 -7.92 19.39 -19.23
N LEU A 220 -8.22 18.27 -18.56
CA LEU A 220 -7.65 18.00 -17.23
C LEU A 220 -6.13 17.75 -17.29
N ARG A 221 -5.61 17.14 -18.36
CA ARG A 221 -4.16 16.94 -18.56
C ARG A 221 -3.42 18.25 -18.87
N ARG A 222 -4.07 19.22 -19.53
CA ARG A 222 -3.50 20.57 -19.75
C ARG A 222 -3.51 21.43 -18.48
N SER A 223 -4.51 21.27 -17.61
CA SER A 223 -4.58 21.97 -16.32
C SER A 223 -3.71 21.33 -15.22
N ALA A 224 -3.23 20.09 -15.42
CA ALA A 224 -2.25 19.44 -14.54
C ALA A 224 -0.87 20.13 -14.48
N ALA A 225 -0.57 21.02 -15.43
CA ALA A 225 0.59 21.93 -15.35
C ALA A 225 0.50 22.92 -14.16
N HIS A 226 -0.71 23.13 -13.60
CA HIS A 226 -0.97 24.02 -12.46
C HIS A 226 -1.53 23.30 -11.21
N LEU A 227 -1.65 21.96 -11.24
CA LEU A 227 -2.06 21.20 -10.05
C LEU A 227 -0.94 21.27 -8.99
N SER A 228 -1.15 22.12 -7.99
CA SER A 228 -0.41 22.08 -6.74
C SER A 228 -0.66 20.73 -6.07
N LEU A 229 0.39 19.92 -5.85
CA LEU A 229 0.31 18.69 -5.02
C LEU A 229 0.00 19.00 -3.54
N ALA A 230 -0.18 20.26 -3.15
CA ALA A 230 -0.25 20.66 -1.74
C ALA A 230 -1.63 20.52 -1.08
N ALA A 231 -2.67 20.11 -1.79
CA ALA A 231 -3.97 19.88 -1.18
C ALA A 231 -4.07 18.43 -0.66
N VAL A 232 -3.74 18.27 0.63
CA VAL A 232 -4.08 17.14 1.53
C VAL A 232 -3.68 15.78 0.99
N GLU A 233 -2.54 15.22 1.43
CA GLU A 233 -2.11 13.85 1.13
C GLU A 233 -3.27 12.87 0.93
N PRO A 234 -3.62 12.52 -0.32
CA PRO A 234 -4.40 11.34 -0.60
C PRO A 234 -3.45 10.43 -1.37
N ALA A 235 -2.70 9.60 -0.67
CA ALA A 235 -1.94 8.46 -1.21
C ALA A 235 -1.41 8.63 -2.66
N GLY A 236 -0.13 8.97 -2.77
CA GLY A 236 0.54 9.40 -3.98
C GLY A 236 0.22 8.70 -5.30
N THR A 237 0.22 9.49 -6.37
CA THR A 237 0.18 9.03 -7.77
C THR A 237 1.32 9.64 -8.60
N PRO A 238 1.61 10.96 -8.56
CA PRO A 238 2.69 11.50 -9.40
C PRO A 238 4.11 11.19 -8.90
N CYS A 239 4.27 10.60 -7.71
CA CYS A 239 5.56 10.40 -7.06
C CYS A 239 6.36 9.20 -7.60
N TYR A 240 5.65 8.17 -8.06
CA TYR A 240 6.23 6.96 -8.66
C TYR A 240 5.94 6.91 -10.17
N MET A 241 5.17 7.87 -10.68
CA MET A 241 4.76 7.95 -12.08
C MET A 241 5.98 8.13 -12.99
N PRO A 242 6.09 7.32 -14.06
CA PRO A 242 7.20 7.41 -14.99
C PRO A 242 7.09 8.64 -15.92
N PRO A 243 8.20 9.07 -16.54
CA PRO A 243 8.23 10.31 -17.32
C PRO A 243 7.28 10.33 -18.52
N GLU A 244 7.09 9.20 -19.21
CA GLU A 244 6.14 9.06 -20.32
C GLU A 244 4.70 9.30 -19.85
N ARG A 245 4.36 8.88 -18.64
CA ARG A 245 3.02 9.08 -18.04
C ARG A 245 2.82 10.51 -17.57
N LEU A 246 3.85 11.14 -17.01
CA LEU A 246 3.83 12.57 -16.68
C LEU A 246 3.64 13.45 -17.92
N ARG A 247 4.03 12.97 -19.11
CA ARG A 247 3.79 13.62 -20.41
C ARG A 247 2.43 13.28 -21.04
N GLY A 248 1.60 12.49 -20.35
CA GLY A 248 0.29 12.06 -20.84
C GLY A 248 0.33 10.89 -21.82
N GLY A 249 1.46 10.18 -21.91
CA GLY A 249 1.60 8.95 -22.69
C GLY A 249 0.87 7.75 -22.06
N GLU A 250 0.89 6.63 -22.78
CA GLU A 250 0.27 5.38 -22.34
C GLU A 250 1.13 4.66 -21.30
N ALA A 251 0.49 3.82 -20.48
CA ALA A 251 1.19 2.97 -19.54
C ALA A 251 1.79 1.76 -20.25
N ASP A 252 3.04 1.45 -19.97
CA ASP A 252 3.74 0.28 -20.49
C ASP A 252 4.52 -0.46 -19.40
N VAL A 253 5.12 -1.59 -19.78
CA VAL A 253 5.92 -2.43 -18.88
C VAL A 253 7.14 -1.70 -18.31
N ARG A 254 7.69 -0.71 -19.04
CA ARG A 254 8.88 0.04 -18.62
C ARG A 254 8.51 1.02 -17.51
N GLY A 255 7.31 1.58 -17.58
CA GLY A 255 6.74 2.42 -16.52
C GLY A 255 6.61 1.68 -15.18
N ASP A 256 6.19 0.41 -15.19
CA ASP A 256 6.13 -0.41 -13.97
C ASP A 256 7.52 -0.67 -13.37
N VAL A 257 8.52 -0.94 -14.22
CA VAL A 257 9.92 -1.12 -13.78
C VAL A 257 10.48 0.18 -13.18
N PHE A 258 10.17 1.32 -13.79
CA PHE A 258 10.53 2.63 -13.26
C PHE A 258 9.91 2.85 -11.87
N ALA A 259 8.60 2.63 -11.73
CA ALA A 259 7.89 2.81 -10.47
C ALA A 259 8.43 1.89 -9.37
N LEU A 260 8.71 0.62 -9.69
CA LEU A 260 9.35 -0.34 -8.77
C LEU A 260 10.72 0.16 -8.31
N SER A 261 11.51 0.73 -9.22
CA SER A 261 12.86 1.23 -8.92
C SER A 261 12.83 2.46 -8.01
N VAL A 262 11.91 3.40 -8.27
CA VAL A 262 11.70 4.57 -7.40
C VAL A 262 11.25 4.14 -6.01
N ALA A 263 10.33 3.19 -5.92
CA ALA A 263 9.85 2.64 -4.66
C ALA A 263 10.96 1.90 -3.88
N LEU A 264 11.81 1.12 -4.57
CA LEU A 264 12.96 0.45 -3.96
C LEU A 264 13.96 1.47 -3.42
N PHE A 265 14.27 2.51 -4.20
CA PHE A 265 15.15 3.59 -3.78
C PHE A 265 14.64 4.26 -2.50
N GLU A 266 13.35 4.63 -2.48
CA GLU A 266 12.75 5.25 -1.30
C GLU A 266 12.79 4.32 -0.08
N ALA A 267 12.50 3.03 -0.26
CA ALA A 267 12.53 2.07 0.84
C ALA A 267 13.94 1.89 1.41
N LEU A 268 14.97 1.93 0.57
CA LEU A 268 16.37 1.81 0.98
C LEU A 268 16.89 3.08 1.66
N PHE A 269 16.69 4.24 1.03
CA PHE A 269 17.36 5.48 1.43
C PHE A 269 16.48 6.42 2.28
N GLY A 270 15.19 6.12 2.42
CA GLY A 270 14.22 6.93 3.17
C GLY A 270 13.80 8.21 2.46
N ALA A 271 14.26 8.45 1.24
CA ALA A 271 13.94 9.60 0.41
C ALA A 271 13.78 9.16 -1.05
N ARG A 272 12.91 9.85 -1.80
CA ARG A 272 12.70 9.59 -3.23
C ARG A 272 13.84 10.19 -4.07
N PRO A 273 14.22 9.54 -5.19
CA PRO A 273 15.32 10.01 -6.04
C PRO A 273 14.98 11.30 -6.79
N PHE A 274 13.69 11.51 -7.11
CA PHE A 274 13.20 12.69 -7.84
C PHE A 274 12.15 13.43 -7.02
N VAL A 275 12.48 14.64 -6.58
CA VAL A 275 11.62 15.45 -5.71
C VAL A 275 11.01 16.60 -6.52
N GLY A 276 9.72 16.87 -6.32
CA GLY A 276 9.04 17.97 -7.02
C GLY A 276 7.66 18.19 -6.40
N ARG A 277 7.31 19.45 -6.19
CA ARG A 277 6.00 19.88 -5.65
C ARG A 277 4.97 20.05 -6.76
N THR A 278 5.41 20.09 -8.01
CA THR A 278 4.56 20.10 -9.21
C THR A 278 4.98 19.00 -10.19
N VAL A 279 4.08 18.65 -11.11
CA VAL A 279 4.39 17.74 -12.22
C VAL A 279 5.56 18.27 -13.05
N SER A 280 5.56 19.58 -13.34
CA SER A 280 6.61 20.25 -14.10
C SER A 280 7.97 20.22 -13.39
N GLU A 281 8.02 20.49 -12.08
CA GLU A 281 9.24 20.37 -11.29
C GLU A 281 9.79 18.94 -11.29
N ARG A 282 8.92 17.94 -11.11
CA ARG A 282 9.33 16.54 -11.13
C ARG A 282 9.85 16.13 -12.51
N LEU A 283 9.17 16.52 -13.59
CA LEU A 283 9.63 16.24 -14.95
C LEU A 283 10.98 16.92 -15.22
N SER A 284 11.17 18.14 -14.71
CA SER A 284 12.46 18.84 -14.77
C SER A 284 13.55 18.06 -14.04
N GLU A 285 13.30 17.56 -12.82
CA GLU A 285 14.28 16.75 -12.08
C GLU A 285 14.59 15.42 -12.77
N LEU A 286 13.59 14.69 -13.27
CA LEU A 286 13.79 13.45 -14.04
C LEU A 286 14.63 13.66 -15.31
N MET A 287 14.47 14.82 -15.95
CA MET A 287 15.18 15.17 -17.19
C MET A 287 16.52 15.85 -16.92
N SER A 288 16.70 16.39 -15.72
CA SER A 288 17.99 16.91 -15.30
C SER A 288 18.91 15.71 -15.16
N ALA A 289 19.96 15.63 -15.99
CA ALA A 289 20.99 14.60 -15.88
C ALA A 289 21.84 14.74 -14.59
N ARG A 290 21.23 15.28 -13.53
CA ARG A 290 21.84 15.44 -12.22
C ARG A 290 21.99 14.07 -11.57
N PRO A 291 23.14 13.78 -10.96
CA PRO A 291 23.30 12.56 -10.20
C PRO A 291 22.31 12.55 -9.05
N ILE A 292 21.64 11.41 -8.85
CA ILE A 292 20.75 11.20 -7.71
C ILE A 292 21.60 11.31 -6.45
N LEU A 293 21.26 12.25 -5.58
CA LEU A 293 21.95 12.44 -4.30
C LEU A 293 21.51 11.34 -3.34
N ILE A 294 22.41 10.41 -3.07
CA ILE A 294 22.19 9.31 -2.13
C ILE A 294 22.68 9.77 -0.76
N PRO A 295 21.80 9.89 0.27
CA PRO A 295 22.27 10.15 1.62
C PRO A 295 23.12 8.96 2.10
N PRO A 296 24.29 9.18 2.72
CA PRO A 296 25.14 8.09 3.18
C PRO A 296 24.40 7.23 4.22
N GLN A 297 24.17 5.97 3.89
CA GLN A 297 23.50 5.00 4.76
C GLN A 297 24.51 3.96 5.26
N PRO A 298 24.97 3.99 6.53
CA PRO A 298 26.02 3.10 7.04
C PRO A 298 25.72 1.61 6.91
N ARG A 299 24.44 1.26 6.72
CA ARG A 299 23.94 -0.11 6.63
C ARG A 299 23.70 -0.59 5.21
N ILE A 300 23.89 0.27 4.20
CA ILE A 300 23.73 -0.06 2.78
C ILE A 300 25.13 -0.15 2.16
N PRO A 301 25.46 -1.24 1.45
CA PRO A 301 26.75 -1.34 0.79
C PRO A 301 26.88 -0.29 -0.33
N THR A 302 28.02 0.38 -0.40
CA THR A 302 28.30 1.45 -1.38
C THR A 302 28.28 1.00 -2.85
N TRP A 303 28.34 -0.31 -3.11
CA TRP A 303 28.14 -0.86 -4.46
C TRP A 303 26.67 -0.90 -4.89
N LEU A 304 25.73 -0.81 -3.96
CA LEU A 304 24.30 -0.69 -4.26
C LEU A 304 23.93 0.74 -4.66
N ASP A 305 24.81 1.70 -4.40
CA ASP A 305 24.67 3.12 -4.71
C ASP A 305 25.16 3.48 -6.14
N ARG A 306 25.77 2.53 -6.86
CA ARG A 306 26.35 2.70 -8.20
C ARG A 306 25.53 2.01 -9.27
#